data_AF-B5JUV4-F1
#
_entry.id   AF-B5JUV4-F1
#
_cell.length_a   1.000
_cell.length_b   1.000
_cell.length_c   1.000
_cell.angle_alpha   90.00
_cell.angle_beta   90.00
_cell.angle_gamma   90.00
#
_symmetry.space_group_name_H-M   'P 1'
#
loop_
_entity.id
_entity.type
_entity.pdbx_description
1 polymer ?
#
loop_
_entity_poly.entity_id
_entity_poly.type
_entity_poly.pdbx_seq_one_letter_code
_entity_poly.pdbx_strand_id
1 'polypeptide(L)'
;MAMSSKATIASEAQRLSLPQFVKLVKTASPETLRRLDRSRLPRHIPQELIQVAPEPSRSVVEELMFDISMQNIDIQNELSDIFGQGVHSVLAEAQKHGDSEALRWFKGKVKVLANLFDENKQRPTKKNLVRFDELNQSLRDRYNDLQMEYIHLSGLKELAEGKQHHADIVHKDLLDEPILILSQRMQSIQHATDIYMYVNMIAASKEMEYVIACIKAQDELSRRVLDQVEEERFHLEALVGNMMTRYTKKNEIEEIKHRITERLEKCRMYEVVLDENDLTRWLDTIVEASLSKFVSTKAKKSLNESKNSLYLLMQRYCELQEQGASQIAQNPFSQVDPKDAITFLIKSEEFILMYFREKRAELSLWVGSAADMRLKGLKSLERNLLKELRKNYRLKR
;
A
#
# COMPACT_ATOMS: atom_id res chain seq x y z
N MET A 1 44.79 34.60 34.11
CA MET A 1 43.38 34.81 34.49
C MET A 1 42.52 33.88 33.65
N ALA A 2 42.27 32.68 34.15
CA ALA A 2 41.47 31.66 33.50
C ALA A 2 40.15 31.54 34.29
N MET A 3 39.04 31.99 33.70
CA MET A 3 37.72 31.78 34.28
C MET A 3 37.20 30.40 33.86
N SER A 4 37.28 29.50 34.84
CA SER A 4 36.26 28.52 35.22
C SER A 4 35.11 28.26 34.22
N SER A 5 35.32 27.31 33.31
CA SER A 5 34.26 26.50 32.71
C SER A 5 34.36 25.07 33.24
N LYS A 6 34.07 24.90 34.54
CA LYS A 6 33.68 23.61 35.09
C LYS A 6 32.15 23.56 35.02
N ALA A 7 31.62 23.20 33.86
CA ALA A 7 30.26 22.69 33.78
C ALA A 7 30.25 21.33 34.49
N THR A 8 29.57 21.35 35.62
CA THR A 8 29.43 20.30 36.61
C THR A 8 29.03 18.97 35.96
N ILE A 9 29.84 17.95 36.21
CA ILE A 9 29.46 16.54 36.10
C ILE A 9 28.24 16.35 37.02
N ALA A 10 27.03 16.45 36.47
CA ALA A 10 25.81 16.07 37.16
C ALA A 10 25.73 14.54 37.11
N SER A 11 25.89 13.90 38.26
CA SER A 11 25.73 12.46 38.44
C SER A 11 24.41 11.98 37.83
N GLU A 12 24.40 10.78 37.25
CA GLU A 12 23.22 10.07 36.73
C GLU A 12 22.11 9.95 37.79
N ALA A 13 21.31 10.99 37.96
CA ALA A 13 20.06 10.89 38.67
C ALA A 13 19.01 10.41 37.66
N GLN A 14 18.56 9.16 37.82
CA GLN A 14 17.54 8.57 36.96
C GLN A 14 16.33 9.50 36.85
N ARG A 15 16.05 9.97 35.62
CA ARG A 15 14.92 10.87 35.33
C ARG A 15 13.59 10.18 35.64
N LEU A 16 12.64 10.93 36.16
CA LEU A 16 11.28 10.45 36.41
C LEU A 16 10.58 10.23 35.08
N SER A 17 9.92 9.07 34.94
CA SER A 17 8.98 8.86 33.83
C SER A 17 7.77 9.78 33.99
N LEU A 18 7.15 10.18 32.87
CA LEU A 18 5.94 11.03 32.91
C LEU A 18 4.85 10.45 33.85
N PRO A 19 4.53 9.14 33.85
CA PRO A 19 3.55 8.58 34.79
C PRO A 19 3.96 8.71 36.27
N GLN A 20 5.24 8.55 36.58
CA GLN A 20 5.75 8.74 37.94
C GLN A 20 5.66 10.21 38.37
N PHE A 21 5.99 11.12 37.48
CA PHE A 21 5.88 12.56 37.72
C PHE A 21 4.42 13.00 37.91
N VAL A 22 3.50 12.52 37.06
CA VAL A 22 2.05 12.77 37.20
C VAL A 22 1.53 12.27 38.55
N LYS A 23 1.97 11.08 39.00
CA LYS A 23 1.60 10.55 40.32
C LYS A 23 2.15 11.44 41.45
N LEU A 24 3.39 11.90 41.31
CA LEU A 24 4.05 12.76 42.28
C LEU A 24 3.37 14.13 42.39
N VAL A 25 2.97 14.74 41.26
CA VAL A 25 2.20 16.00 41.22
C VAL A 25 0.84 15.88 41.90
N LYS A 26 0.21 14.70 41.86
CA LYS A 26 -1.08 14.44 42.52
C LYS A 26 -0.97 14.25 44.04
N THR A 27 0.18 13.81 44.55
CA THR A 27 0.32 13.37 45.95
C THR A 27 1.26 14.24 46.79
N ALA A 28 2.19 14.98 46.16
CA ALA A 28 3.19 15.77 46.87
C ALA A 28 2.70 17.19 47.20
N SER A 29 3.27 17.78 48.24
CA SER A 29 3.01 19.18 48.59
C SER A 29 3.72 20.15 47.62
N PRO A 30 3.22 21.39 47.45
CA PRO A 30 3.85 22.38 46.57
C PRO A 30 5.32 22.67 46.90
N GLU A 31 5.68 22.64 48.19
CA GLU A 31 7.05 22.85 48.64
C GLU A 31 7.99 21.70 48.25
N THR A 32 7.48 20.47 48.27
CA THR A 32 8.24 19.30 47.81
C THR A 32 8.42 19.32 46.29
N LEU A 33 7.41 19.78 45.54
CA LEU A 33 7.50 19.93 44.09
C LEU A 33 8.53 20.99 43.68
N ARG A 34 8.58 22.14 44.37
CA ARG A 34 9.59 23.20 44.11
C ARG A 34 11.03 22.76 44.34
N ARG A 35 11.26 21.79 45.22
CA ARG A 35 12.61 21.28 45.56
C ARG A 35 13.08 20.16 44.61
N LEU A 36 12.26 19.77 43.63
CA LEU A 36 12.68 18.80 42.63
C LEU A 36 13.83 19.37 41.81
N ASP A 37 14.91 18.60 41.71
CA ASP A 37 15.99 18.93 40.81
C ASP A 37 15.50 18.84 39.35
N ARG A 38 15.74 19.91 38.59
CA ARG A 38 15.38 20.04 37.18
C ARG A 38 15.93 18.90 36.34
N SER A 39 17.13 18.42 36.69
CA SER A 39 17.79 17.29 36.00
C SER A 39 17.01 15.96 36.10
N ARG A 40 16.13 15.82 37.10
CA ARG A 40 15.35 14.61 37.39
C ARG A 40 13.94 14.64 36.82
N LEU A 41 13.52 15.77 36.27
CA LEU A 41 12.18 15.93 35.70
C LEU A 41 12.07 15.23 34.34
N PRO A 42 10.86 14.86 33.92
CA PRO A 42 10.63 14.41 32.54
C PRO A 42 11.06 15.49 31.54
N ARG A 43 11.63 15.11 30.39
CA ARG A 43 12.02 16.07 29.33
C ARG A 43 10.85 16.90 28.81
N HIS A 44 9.64 16.38 28.89
CA HIS A 44 8.45 17.09 28.49
C HIS A 44 7.33 16.84 29.49
N ILE A 45 6.65 17.92 29.88
CA ILE A 45 5.48 17.88 30.74
C ILE A 45 4.29 18.39 29.90
N PRO A 46 3.24 17.57 29.69
CA PRO A 46 2.06 17.95 28.92
C PRO A 46 1.29 19.09 29.62
N GLN A 47 0.77 20.05 28.86
CA GLN A 47 -0.02 21.18 29.40
C GLN A 47 -1.30 20.71 30.10
N GLU A 48 -1.83 19.57 29.68
CA GLU A 48 -2.99 18.92 30.30
C GLU A 48 -2.74 18.56 31.77
N LEU A 49 -1.47 18.44 32.20
CA LEU A 49 -1.14 18.16 33.60
C LEU A 49 -1.54 19.32 34.53
N ILE A 50 -1.52 20.56 34.05
CA ILE A 50 -1.93 21.74 34.83
C ILE A 50 -3.41 21.63 35.23
N GLN A 51 -4.25 21.13 34.32
CA GLN A 51 -5.68 20.96 34.54
C GLN A 51 -5.98 19.87 35.58
N VAL A 52 -5.12 18.86 35.65
CA VAL A 52 -5.26 17.69 36.53
C VAL A 52 -4.54 17.89 37.88
N ALA A 53 -3.68 18.90 37.99
CA ALA A 53 -2.94 19.20 39.22
C ALA A 53 -3.85 19.86 40.27
N PRO A 54 -3.64 19.56 41.57
CA PRO A 54 -4.29 20.28 42.67
C PRO A 54 -4.04 21.79 42.58
N GLU A 55 -5.07 22.61 42.87
CA GLU A 55 -4.96 24.09 42.82
C GLU A 55 -3.70 24.67 43.44
N PRO A 56 -3.29 24.31 44.68
CA PRO A 56 -2.10 24.90 45.31
C PRO A 56 -0.78 24.50 44.64
N SER A 57 -0.78 23.46 43.80
CA SER A 57 0.40 22.97 43.09
C SER A 57 0.46 23.46 41.64
N ARG A 58 -0.60 24.05 41.08
CA ARG A 58 -0.67 24.44 39.66
C ARG A 58 0.43 25.42 39.27
N SER A 59 0.62 26.49 40.04
CA SER A 59 1.66 27.50 39.76
C SER A 59 3.07 26.91 39.84
N VAL A 60 3.29 25.93 40.72
CA VAL A 60 4.59 25.24 40.84
C VAL A 60 4.82 24.32 39.65
N VAL A 61 3.79 23.62 39.18
CA VAL A 61 3.87 22.78 37.98
C VAL A 61 4.13 23.63 36.74
N GLU A 62 3.48 24.79 36.62
CA GLU A 62 3.74 25.77 35.55
C GLU A 62 5.18 26.29 35.56
N GLU A 63 5.72 26.60 36.74
CA GLU A 63 7.12 27.05 36.92
C GLU A 63 8.12 25.94 36.50
N LEU A 64 7.88 24.70 36.93
CA LEU A 64 8.69 23.54 36.53
C LEU A 64 8.58 23.25 35.02
N MET A 65 7.39 23.42 34.44
CA MET A 65 7.16 23.29 33.00
C MET A 65 7.96 24.33 32.21
N PHE A 66 7.94 25.58 32.67
CA PHE A 66 8.70 26.67 32.06
C PHE A 66 10.21 26.40 32.14
N ASP A 67 10.70 26.00 33.31
CA ASP A 67 12.12 25.69 33.53
C ASP A 67 12.62 24.56 32.61
N ILE A 68 11.85 23.49 32.45
CA ILE A 68 12.20 22.38 31.55
C ILE A 68 12.14 22.83 30.09
N SER A 69 11.15 23.65 29.73
CA SER A 69 11.03 24.18 28.37
C SER A 69 12.25 25.05 28.01
N MET A 70 12.71 25.88 28.95
CA MET A 70 13.91 26.71 28.78
C MET A 70 15.17 25.84 28.65
N GLN A 71 15.35 24.84 29.51
CA GLN A 71 16.46 23.89 29.40
C GLN A 71 16.46 23.13 28.07
N ASN A 72 15.29 22.73 27.57
CA ASN A 72 15.19 22.06 26.27
C ASN A 72 15.56 23.00 25.12
N ILE A 73 15.19 24.29 25.19
CA ILE A 73 15.59 25.29 24.20
C ILE A 73 17.11 25.47 24.21
N ASP A 74 17.72 25.55 25.39
CA ASP A 74 19.18 25.67 25.52
C ASP A 74 19.90 24.46 24.93
N ILE A 75 19.43 23.24 25.26
CA ILE A 75 19.95 21.98 24.69
C ILE A 75 19.73 21.93 23.16
N GLN A 76 18.58 22.39 22.67
CA GLN A 76 18.30 22.45 21.23
C GLN A 76 19.23 23.41 20.50
N ASN A 77 19.51 24.58 21.09
CA ASN A 77 20.42 25.56 20.52
C ASN A 77 21.85 25.03 20.51
N GLU A 78 22.31 24.43 21.61
CA GLU A 78 23.63 23.79 21.70
C GLU A 78 23.79 22.68 20.65
N LEU A 79 22.81 21.79 20.53
CA LEU A 79 22.85 20.72 19.54
C LEU A 79 22.78 21.24 18.09
N SER A 80 22.06 22.34 17.86
CA SER A 80 22.01 22.96 16.53
C SER A 80 23.32 23.66 16.17
N ASP A 81 23.97 24.32 17.13
CA ASP A 81 25.28 24.95 16.92
C ASP A 81 26.35 23.90 16.58
N ILE A 82 26.26 22.71 17.20
CA ILE A 82 27.23 21.62 17.00
C ILE A 82 26.93 20.81 15.72
N PHE A 83 25.67 20.43 15.49
CA PHE A 83 25.30 19.44 14.46
C PHE A 83 24.54 20.04 13.26
N GLY A 84 24.16 21.31 13.34
CA GLY A 84 23.42 22.06 12.34
C GLY A 84 21.90 22.04 12.54
N GLN A 85 21.21 22.93 11.81
CA GLN A 85 19.77 23.21 11.92
C GLN A 85 18.85 21.98 11.78
N GLY A 86 19.31 20.92 11.12
CA GLY A 86 18.51 19.69 10.96
C GLY A 86 18.16 18.97 12.27
N VAL A 87 18.95 19.18 13.33
CA VAL A 87 18.69 18.55 14.65
C VAL A 87 17.49 19.19 15.35
N HIS A 88 17.17 20.46 15.09
CA HIS A 88 15.93 21.06 15.60
C HIS A 88 14.70 20.32 15.11
N SER A 89 14.66 19.93 13.83
CA SER A 89 13.54 19.18 13.26
C SER A 89 13.39 17.80 13.90
N VAL A 90 14.51 17.12 14.20
CA VAL A 90 14.51 15.83 14.92
C VAL A 90 13.92 15.98 16.32
N LEU A 91 14.39 16.97 17.07
CA LEU A 91 13.96 17.18 18.46
C LEU A 91 12.51 17.66 18.54
N ALA A 92 12.09 18.57 17.66
CA ALA A 92 10.71 19.03 17.58
C ALA A 92 9.74 17.89 17.24
N GLU A 93 10.13 17.01 16.32
CA GLU A 93 9.28 15.87 15.95
C GLU A 93 9.24 14.78 17.04
N ALA A 94 10.34 14.57 17.76
CA ALA A 94 10.40 13.67 18.91
C ALA A 94 9.60 14.18 20.12
N GLN A 95 9.41 15.49 20.25
CA GLN A 95 8.56 16.09 21.30
C GLN A 95 7.06 15.84 21.06
N LYS A 96 6.64 15.52 19.83
CA LYS A 96 5.25 15.15 19.55
C LYS A 96 4.96 13.77 20.13
N HIS A 97 4.19 13.73 21.21
CA HIS A 97 3.81 12.49 21.87
C HIS A 97 2.61 11.79 21.19
N GLY A 98 2.71 10.47 21.11
CA GLY A 98 1.59 9.61 20.70
C GLY A 98 1.42 9.47 19.19
N ASP A 99 0.32 8.83 18.82
CA ASP A 99 -0.07 8.65 17.43
C ASP A 99 -0.58 9.98 16.84
N SER A 100 -0.14 10.31 15.62
CA SER A 100 -0.68 11.42 14.84
C SER A 100 -2.20 11.27 14.69
N GLU A 101 -2.92 12.39 14.48
CA GLU A 101 -4.37 12.33 14.24
C GLU A 101 -4.71 11.44 13.04
N ALA A 102 -3.90 11.53 11.98
CA ALA A 102 -4.00 10.68 10.80
C ALA A 102 -3.88 9.20 11.18
N LEU A 103 -2.87 8.83 11.98
CA LEU A 103 -2.65 7.46 12.41
C LEU A 103 -3.77 6.93 13.32
N ARG A 104 -4.27 7.75 14.25
CA ARG A 104 -5.39 7.37 15.14
C ARG A 104 -6.66 7.11 14.32
N TRP A 105 -6.98 8.00 13.39
CA TRP A 105 -8.11 7.83 12.50
C TRP A 105 -7.95 6.57 11.65
N PHE A 106 -6.77 6.39 11.04
CA PHE A 106 -6.47 5.25 10.18
C PHE A 106 -6.60 3.93 10.93
N LYS A 107 -6.00 3.80 12.13
CA LYS A 107 -6.16 2.62 13.00
C LYS A 107 -7.61 2.30 13.30
N GLY A 108 -8.41 3.32 13.63
CA GLY A 108 -9.84 3.17 13.88
C GLY A 108 -10.59 2.61 12.66
N LYS A 109 -10.31 3.13 11.47
CA LYS A 109 -10.95 2.72 10.21
C LYS A 109 -10.46 1.36 9.72
N VAL A 110 -9.17 1.04 9.85
CA VAL A 110 -8.63 -0.29 9.53
C VAL A 110 -9.26 -1.37 10.40
N LYS A 111 -9.50 -1.08 11.69
CA LYS A 111 -10.24 -2.01 12.57
C LYS A 111 -11.67 -2.26 12.06
N VAL A 112 -12.36 -1.22 11.60
CA VAL A 112 -13.69 -1.36 10.99
C VAL A 112 -13.61 -2.18 9.70
N LEU A 113 -12.60 -1.93 8.85
CA LEU A 113 -12.39 -2.67 7.60
C LEU A 113 -12.15 -4.17 7.87
N ALA A 114 -11.32 -4.49 8.86
CA ALA A 114 -11.05 -5.87 9.26
C ALA A 114 -12.32 -6.58 9.76
N ASN A 115 -13.11 -5.90 10.60
CA ASN A 115 -14.39 -6.45 11.07
C ASN A 115 -15.38 -6.67 9.93
N LEU A 116 -15.52 -5.70 9.01
CA LEU A 116 -16.37 -5.83 7.84
C LEU A 116 -15.93 -6.99 6.95
N PHE A 117 -14.62 -7.19 6.79
CA PHE A 117 -14.07 -8.31 6.04
C PHE A 117 -14.44 -9.65 6.68
N ASP A 118 -14.27 -9.78 8.00
CA ASP A 118 -14.63 -11.00 8.73
C ASP A 118 -16.14 -11.28 8.69
N GLU A 119 -16.97 -10.24 8.81
CA GLU A 119 -18.43 -10.34 8.66
C GLU A 119 -18.82 -10.78 7.24
N ASN A 120 -18.21 -10.17 6.21
CA ASN A 120 -18.50 -10.47 4.81
C ASN A 120 -18.05 -11.89 4.41
N LYS A 121 -16.98 -12.39 5.02
CA LYS A 121 -16.54 -13.79 4.88
C LYS A 121 -17.59 -14.78 5.41
N GLN A 122 -18.30 -14.43 6.47
CA GLN A 122 -19.34 -15.28 7.06
C GLN A 122 -20.70 -15.10 6.38
N ARG A 123 -21.04 -13.87 5.98
CA ARG A 123 -22.34 -13.48 5.42
C ARG A 123 -22.14 -12.46 4.30
N PRO A 124 -21.88 -12.90 3.07
CA PRO A 124 -21.67 -11.99 1.96
C PRO A 124 -22.97 -11.25 1.63
N THR A 125 -22.94 -9.92 1.71
CA THR A 125 -24.08 -9.08 1.28
C THR A 125 -23.60 -7.96 0.38
N LYS A 126 -24.40 -7.60 -0.64
CA LYS A 126 -24.08 -6.49 -1.56
C LYS A 126 -23.83 -5.18 -0.81
N LYS A 127 -24.58 -4.94 0.28
CA LYS A 127 -24.41 -3.76 1.15
C LYS A 127 -23.05 -3.75 1.85
N ASN A 128 -22.56 -4.90 2.32
CA ASN A 128 -21.25 -5.00 2.97
C ASN A 128 -20.11 -4.78 1.98
N LEU A 129 -20.26 -5.24 0.73
CA LEU A 129 -19.28 -5.01 -0.34
C LEU A 129 -19.15 -3.51 -0.67
N VAL A 130 -20.27 -2.82 -0.94
CA VAL A 130 -20.23 -1.37 -1.20
C VAL A 130 -19.61 -0.60 -0.04
N ARG A 131 -19.99 -0.94 1.20
CA ARG A 131 -19.42 -0.30 2.39
C ARG A 131 -17.93 -0.60 2.56
N PHE A 132 -17.48 -1.79 2.18
CA PHE A 132 -16.07 -2.16 2.18
C PHE A 132 -15.30 -1.30 1.17
N ASP A 133 -15.80 -1.15 -0.05
CA ASP A 133 -15.16 -0.38 -1.12
C ASP A 133 -15.06 1.11 -0.77
N GLU A 134 -16.15 1.72 -0.28
CA GLU A 134 -16.15 3.11 0.19
C GLU A 134 -15.12 3.34 1.31
N LEU A 135 -15.07 2.43 2.28
CA LEU A 135 -14.13 2.51 3.39
C LEU A 135 -12.69 2.32 2.90
N ASN A 136 -12.46 1.38 1.98
CA ASN A 136 -11.14 1.11 1.41
C ASN A 136 -10.63 2.31 0.61
N GLN A 137 -11.49 2.97 -0.18
CA GLN A 137 -11.12 4.19 -0.89
C GLN A 137 -10.70 5.30 0.07
N SER A 138 -11.47 5.54 1.14
CA SER A 138 -11.10 6.54 2.15
C SER A 138 -9.80 6.22 2.90
N LEU A 139 -9.49 4.93 3.04
CA LEU A 139 -8.25 4.47 3.65
C LEU A 139 -7.05 4.63 2.71
N ARG A 140 -7.21 4.48 1.40
CA ARG A 140 -6.13 4.70 0.42
C ARG A 140 -5.57 6.11 0.48
N ASP A 141 -6.44 7.11 0.53
CA ASP A 141 -6.01 8.52 0.59
C ASP A 141 -5.17 8.77 1.85
N ARG A 142 -5.65 8.29 3.01
CA ARG A 142 -4.92 8.42 4.28
C ARG A 142 -3.71 7.51 4.40
N TYR A 143 -3.67 6.41 3.68
CA TYR A 143 -2.50 5.54 3.63
C TYR A 143 -1.32 6.28 3.00
N ASN A 144 -1.54 7.06 1.93
CA ASN A 144 -0.50 7.88 1.31
C ASN A 144 0.04 8.95 2.27
N ASP A 145 -0.83 9.62 3.02
CA ASP A 145 -0.42 10.56 4.07
C ASP A 145 0.49 9.89 5.11
N LEU A 146 0.13 8.68 5.54
CA LEU A 146 0.95 7.92 6.49
C LEU A 146 2.27 7.42 5.89
N GLN A 147 2.32 7.11 4.59
CA GLN A 147 3.59 6.82 3.92
C GLN A 147 4.49 8.07 3.92
N MET A 148 3.94 9.26 3.64
CA MET A 148 4.71 10.51 3.69
C MET A 148 5.19 10.83 5.11
N GLU A 149 4.34 10.63 6.14
CA GLU A 149 4.75 10.75 7.54
C GLU A 149 5.87 9.77 7.86
N TYR A 150 5.76 8.51 7.43
CA TYR A 150 6.80 7.50 7.64
C TYR A 150 8.14 7.90 6.98
N ILE A 151 8.11 8.39 5.74
CA ILE A 151 9.31 8.87 5.03
C ILE A 151 9.96 10.02 5.78
N HIS A 152 9.15 10.99 6.22
CA HIS A 152 9.63 12.14 6.99
C HIS A 152 10.33 11.70 8.28
N LEU A 153 9.68 10.82 9.06
CA LEU A 153 10.25 10.27 10.30
C LEU A 153 11.52 9.46 10.03
N SER A 154 11.57 8.68 8.94
CA SER A 154 12.73 7.91 8.53
C SER A 154 13.92 8.82 8.20
N GLY A 155 13.69 9.91 7.46
CA GLY A 155 14.74 10.88 7.11
C GLY A 155 15.30 11.59 8.34
N LEU A 156 14.43 11.99 9.28
CA LEU A 156 14.86 12.58 10.56
C LEU A 156 15.65 11.59 11.42
N LYS A 157 15.22 10.32 11.44
CA LYS A 157 15.93 9.27 12.16
C LYS A 157 17.32 9.03 11.56
N GLU A 158 17.44 8.86 10.25
CA GLU A 158 18.74 8.65 9.59
C GLU A 158 19.67 9.85 9.79
N LEU A 159 19.12 11.07 9.76
CA LEU A 159 19.88 12.28 10.10
C LEU A 159 20.40 12.21 11.54
N ALA A 160 19.54 11.87 12.50
CA ALA A 160 19.91 11.77 13.91
C ALA A 160 20.97 10.68 14.15
N GLU A 161 20.81 9.50 13.57
CA GLU A 161 21.78 8.40 13.63
C GLU A 161 23.12 8.81 12.99
N GLY A 162 23.09 9.46 11.82
CA GLY A 162 24.27 9.97 11.14
C GLY A 162 25.05 10.98 12.00
N LYS A 163 24.35 11.89 12.68
CA LYS A 163 24.99 12.86 13.60
C LYS A 163 25.48 12.19 14.88
N GLN A 164 24.74 11.23 15.39
CA GLN A 164 25.12 10.45 16.57
C GLN A 164 26.44 9.68 16.38
N HIS A 165 26.70 9.15 15.18
CA HIS A 165 27.97 8.47 14.89
C HIS A 165 29.20 9.39 14.94
N HIS A 166 28.99 10.70 14.81
CA HIS A 166 30.06 11.72 14.84
C HIS A 166 30.05 12.54 16.13
N ALA A 167 29.17 12.20 17.09
CA ALA A 167 28.99 12.89 18.34
C ALA A 167 29.92 12.35 19.44
N ASP A 168 30.46 13.25 20.27
CA ASP A 168 31.11 12.86 21.52
C ASP A 168 30.12 12.15 22.44
N ILE A 169 30.63 11.32 23.37
CA ILE A 169 29.84 10.48 24.29
C ILE A 169 28.71 11.28 24.97
N VAL A 170 28.97 12.52 25.34
CA VAL A 170 28.01 13.42 26.03
C VAL A 170 26.80 13.78 25.17
N HIS A 171 27.00 13.96 23.87
CA HIS A 171 25.93 14.36 22.93
C HIS A 171 25.19 13.15 22.35
N LYS A 172 25.79 11.95 22.47
CA LYS A 172 25.21 10.70 22.01
C LYS A 172 23.90 10.37 22.75
N ASP A 173 23.91 10.51 24.07
CA ASP A 173 22.76 10.25 24.96
C ASP A 173 21.60 11.24 24.72
N LEU A 174 21.91 12.42 24.18
CA LEU A 174 20.91 13.42 23.83
C LEU A 174 20.13 13.05 22.56
N LEU A 175 20.73 12.27 21.66
CA LEU A 175 20.12 11.81 20.41
C LEU A 175 19.48 10.41 20.51
N ASP A 176 19.90 9.58 21.47
CA ASP A 176 19.35 8.22 21.67
C ASP A 176 17.83 8.20 21.90
N GLU A 177 17.33 9.07 22.78
CA GLU A 177 15.90 9.14 23.10
C GLU A 177 15.06 9.61 21.90
N PRO A 178 15.40 10.72 21.20
CA PRO A 178 14.74 11.09 19.94
C PRO A 178 14.72 9.97 18.90
N ILE A 179 15.85 9.29 18.66
CA ILE A 179 15.94 8.17 17.72
C ILE A 179 14.98 7.04 18.12
N LEU A 180 14.90 6.73 19.42
CA LEU A 180 13.98 5.72 19.94
C LEU A 180 12.52 6.11 19.74
N ILE A 181 12.14 7.37 20.04
CA ILE A 181 10.77 7.87 19.88
C ILE A 181 10.36 7.85 18.40
N LEU A 182 11.21 8.36 17.51
CA LEU A 182 10.96 8.33 16.06
C LEU A 182 10.80 6.87 15.57
N SER A 183 11.64 5.96 16.05
CA SER A 183 11.55 4.53 15.74
C SER A 183 10.23 3.90 16.20
N GLN A 184 9.76 4.23 17.41
CA GLN A 184 8.49 3.73 17.94
C GLN A 184 7.30 4.25 17.13
N ARG A 185 7.31 5.53 16.73
CA ARG A 185 6.27 6.11 15.87
C ARG A 185 6.27 5.45 14.49
N MET A 186 7.44 5.27 13.87
CA MET A 186 7.57 4.53 12.62
C MET A 186 7.02 3.10 12.72
N GLN A 187 7.30 2.39 13.83
CA GLN A 187 6.74 1.06 14.07
C GLN A 187 5.21 1.07 14.22
N SER A 188 4.65 2.08 14.89
CA SER A 188 3.21 2.26 15.07
C SER A 188 2.50 2.46 13.71
N ILE A 189 3.07 3.30 12.84
CA ILE A 189 2.61 3.48 11.46
C ILE A 189 2.71 2.17 10.69
N GLN A 190 3.90 1.54 10.70
CA GLN A 190 4.15 0.30 9.97
C GLN A 190 3.16 -0.80 10.34
N HIS A 191 2.88 -0.97 11.64
CA HIS A 191 1.94 -1.97 12.12
C HIS A 191 0.52 -1.74 11.61
N ALA A 192 0.03 -0.50 11.64
CA ALA A 192 -1.29 -0.16 11.12
C ALA A 192 -1.38 -0.38 9.60
N THR A 193 -0.35 0.02 8.86
CA THR A 193 -0.28 -0.18 7.40
C THR A 193 -0.17 -1.64 7.02
N ASP A 194 0.55 -2.46 7.80
CA ASP A 194 0.69 -3.90 7.55
C ASP A 194 -0.65 -4.65 7.69
N ILE A 195 -1.47 -4.28 8.69
CA ILE A 195 -2.82 -4.84 8.86
C ILE A 195 -3.70 -4.45 7.67
N TYR A 196 -3.67 -3.17 7.29
CA TYR A 196 -4.42 -2.66 6.13
C TYR A 196 -4.05 -3.40 4.85
N MET A 197 -2.75 -3.50 4.54
CA MET A 197 -2.26 -4.23 3.36
C MET A 197 -2.69 -5.69 3.36
N TYR A 198 -2.64 -6.36 4.51
CA TYR A 198 -3.08 -7.75 4.63
C TYR A 198 -4.57 -7.89 4.28
N VAL A 199 -5.44 -7.09 4.90
CA VAL A 199 -6.90 -7.15 4.68
C VAL A 199 -7.23 -6.82 3.23
N ASN A 200 -6.65 -5.75 2.68
CA ASN A 200 -6.88 -5.32 1.32
C ASN A 200 -6.38 -6.37 0.30
N MET A 201 -5.22 -6.99 0.54
CA MET A 201 -4.70 -8.08 -0.31
C MET A 201 -5.64 -9.29 -0.32
N ILE A 202 -6.16 -9.73 0.83
CA ILE A 202 -7.09 -10.86 0.87
C ILE A 202 -8.40 -10.52 0.15
N ALA A 203 -8.92 -9.30 0.33
CA ALA A 203 -10.13 -8.86 -0.36
C ALA A 203 -9.94 -8.84 -1.88
N ALA A 204 -8.85 -8.23 -2.37
CA ALA A 204 -8.49 -8.24 -3.79
C ALA A 204 -8.30 -9.67 -4.32
N SER A 205 -7.71 -10.57 -3.52
CA SER A 205 -7.57 -11.99 -3.87
C SER A 205 -8.92 -12.64 -4.17
N LYS A 206 -9.90 -12.44 -3.28
CA LYS A 206 -11.25 -13.00 -3.42
C LYS A 206 -12.01 -12.40 -4.61
N GLU A 207 -11.83 -11.11 -4.84
CA GLU A 207 -12.37 -10.42 -6.00
C GLU A 207 -11.81 -11.02 -7.29
N MET A 208 -10.49 -11.15 -7.40
CA MET A 208 -9.84 -11.78 -8.56
C MET A 208 -10.30 -13.22 -8.77
N GLU A 209 -10.40 -14.03 -7.72
CA GLU A 209 -10.92 -15.40 -7.80
C GLU A 209 -12.35 -15.45 -8.35
N TYR A 210 -13.22 -14.53 -7.90
CA TYR A 210 -14.59 -14.41 -8.39
C TYR A 210 -14.62 -14.05 -9.88
N VAL A 211 -13.84 -13.04 -10.29
CA VAL A 211 -13.76 -12.63 -11.70
C VAL A 211 -13.24 -13.76 -12.59
N ILE A 212 -12.24 -14.52 -12.13
CA ILE A 212 -11.75 -15.71 -12.85
C ILE A 212 -12.86 -16.76 -13.00
N ALA A 213 -13.67 -17.00 -11.96
CA ALA A 213 -14.79 -17.93 -12.03
C ALA A 213 -15.87 -17.47 -13.02
N CYS A 214 -16.21 -16.18 -13.03
CA CYS A 214 -17.11 -15.59 -14.00
C CYS A 214 -16.60 -15.74 -15.44
N ILE A 215 -15.31 -15.42 -15.68
CA ILE A 215 -14.67 -15.60 -16.99
C ILE A 215 -14.79 -17.04 -17.45
N LYS A 216 -14.46 -18.02 -16.59
CA LYS A 216 -14.55 -19.44 -16.94
C LYS A 216 -15.98 -19.87 -17.30
N ALA A 217 -16.97 -19.45 -16.51
CA ALA A 217 -18.36 -19.76 -16.78
C ALA A 217 -18.83 -19.17 -18.13
N GLN A 218 -18.37 -17.97 -18.44
CA GLN A 218 -18.70 -17.27 -19.68
C GLN A 218 -17.97 -17.89 -20.89
N ASP A 219 -16.71 -18.29 -20.74
CA ASP A 219 -15.95 -19.06 -21.73
C ASP A 219 -16.62 -20.41 -22.03
N GLU A 220 -17.15 -21.11 -21.02
CA GLU A 220 -17.90 -22.36 -21.20
C GLU A 220 -19.22 -22.16 -21.97
N LEU A 221 -19.89 -21.02 -21.78
CA LEU A 221 -21.08 -20.67 -22.55
C LEU A 221 -20.70 -20.34 -24.00
N SER A 222 -19.67 -19.52 -24.20
CA SER A 222 -19.15 -19.17 -25.52
C SER A 222 -18.70 -20.41 -26.30
N ARG A 223 -17.98 -21.33 -25.65
CA ARG A 223 -17.52 -22.58 -26.29
C ARG A 223 -18.69 -23.44 -26.75
N ARG A 224 -19.71 -23.63 -25.91
CA ARG A 224 -20.90 -24.40 -26.29
C ARG A 224 -21.63 -23.82 -27.49
N VAL A 225 -21.66 -22.49 -27.62
CA VAL A 225 -22.26 -21.84 -28.81
C VAL A 225 -21.35 -21.99 -30.03
N LEU A 226 -20.02 -21.90 -29.88
CA LEU A 226 -19.08 -22.15 -30.97
C LEU A 226 -19.13 -23.59 -31.49
N ASP A 227 -19.24 -24.58 -30.61
CA ASP A 227 -19.38 -25.99 -30.99
C ASP A 227 -20.64 -26.17 -31.88
N GLN A 228 -21.75 -25.51 -31.52
CA GLN A 228 -22.98 -25.51 -32.32
C GLN A 228 -22.83 -24.78 -33.67
N VAL A 229 -22.02 -23.71 -33.70
CA VAL A 229 -21.69 -23.01 -34.95
C VAL A 229 -20.85 -23.89 -35.87
N GLU A 230 -19.90 -24.67 -35.34
CA GLU A 230 -19.11 -25.61 -36.13
C GLU A 230 -19.96 -26.75 -36.71
N GLU A 231 -20.89 -27.31 -35.93
CA GLU A 231 -21.87 -28.29 -36.42
C GLU A 231 -22.71 -27.72 -37.58
N GLU A 232 -23.22 -26.49 -37.42
CA GLU A 232 -24.00 -25.81 -38.47
C GLU A 232 -23.14 -25.46 -39.69
N ARG A 233 -21.86 -25.10 -39.52
CA ARG A 233 -20.91 -24.86 -40.62
C ARG A 233 -20.61 -26.14 -41.39
N PHE A 234 -20.38 -27.26 -40.71
CA PHE A 234 -20.17 -28.54 -41.38
C PHE A 234 -21.40 -28.96 -42.18
N HIS A 235 -22.59 -28.72 -41.63
CA HIS A 235 -23.84 -28.98 -42.34
C HIS A 235 -24.01 -28.07 -43.57
N LEU A 236 -23.66 -26.78 -43.44
CA LEU A 236 -23.66 -25.83 -44.54
C LEU A 236 -22.67 -26.23 -45.65
N GLU A 237 -21.45 -26.64 -45.29
CA GLU A 237 -20.43 -27.09 -46.24
C GLU A 237 -20.90 -28.32 -47.02
N ALA A 238 -21.54 -29.29 -46.36
CA ALA A 238 -22.11 -30.46 -47.01
C ALA A 238 -23.22 -30.10 -48.01
N LEU A 239 -24.09 -29.13 -47.67
CA LEU A 239 -25.17 -28.66 -48.55
C LEU A 239 -24.67 -27.83 -49.73
N VAL A 240 -23.60 -27.04 -49.52
CA VAL A 240 -23.02 -26.14 -50.53
C VAL A 240 -22.05 -26.87 -51.47
N GLY A 241 -21.39 -27.94 -51.00
CA GLY A 241 -20.44 -28.73 -51.78
C GLY A 241 -21.07 -29.50 -52.96
N ASN A 242 -22.38 -29.75 -52.93
CA ASN A 242 -23.12 -30.40 -54.00
C ASN A 242 -23.93 -29.38 -54.84
N MET A 243 -23.68 -29.33 -56.15
CA MET A 243 -24.30 -28.32 -57.04
C MET A 243 -25.84 -28.46 -57.13
N MET A 244 -26.37 -29.69 -57.07
CA MET A 244 -27.81 -29.96 -57.07
C MET A 244 -28.51 -29.56 -55.76
N THR A 245 -27.89 -29.78 -54.60
CA THR A 245 -28.45 -29.36 -53.29
C THR A 245 -28.41 -27.85 -53.14
N ARG A 246 -27.41 -27.18 -53.72
CA ARG A 246 -27.32 -25.71 -53.72
C ARG A 246 -28.51 -25.01 -54.38
N TYR A 247 -29.06 -25.61 -55.44
CA TYR A 247 -30.24 -25.08 -56.15
C TYR A 247 -31.55 -25.51 -55.50
N THR A 248 -31.65 -26.76 -55.03
CA THR A 248 -32.90 -27.32 -54.47
C THR A 248 -33.16 -26.93 -53.01
N LYS A 249 -32.11 -26.69 -52.22
CA LYS A 249 -32.19 -26.37 -50.77
C LYS A 249 -31.74 -24.95 -50.44
N LYS A 250 -31.98 -23.99 -51.35
CA LYS A 250 -31.56 -22.59 -51.19
C LYS A 250 -32.07 -21.94 -49.89
N ASN A 251 -33.33 -22.19 -49.51
CA ASN A 251 -33.92 -21.62 -48.29
C ASN A 251 -33.26 -22.18 -47.02
N GLU A 252 -33.00 -23.49 -46.98
CA GLU A 252 -32.32 -24.16 -45.87
C GLU A 252 -30.88 -23.64 -45.70
N ILE A 253 -30.19 -23.37 -46.81
CA ILE A 253 -28.86 -22.74 -46.82
C ILE A 253 -28.90 -21.34 -46.20
N GLU A 254 -29.88 -20.50 -46.57
CA GLU A 254 -30.00 -19.15 -45.99
C GLU A 254 -30.43 -19.18 -44.53
N GLU A 255 -31.31 -20.11 -44.13
CA GLU A 255 -31.66 -20.31 -42.72
C GLU A 255 -30.45 -20.71 -41.87
N ILE A 256 -29.61 -21.64 -42.36
CA ILE A 256 -28.39 -22.05 -41.65
C ILE A 256 -27.41 -20.87 -41.52
N LYS A 257 -27.21 -20.07 -42.59
CA LYS A 257 -26.38 -18.86 -42.53
C LYS A 257 -26.91 -17.86 -41.50
N HIS A 258 -28.23 -17.68 -41.43
CA HIS A 258 -28.84 -16.79 -40.45
C HIS A 258 -28.62 -17.28 -39.02
N ARG A 259 -28.84 -18.58 -38.75
CA ARG A 259 -28.56 -19.19 -37.43
C ARG A 259 -27.10 -19.07 -37.03
N ILE A 260 -26.16 -19.33 -37.95
CA ILE A 260 -24.72 -19.14 -37.71
C ILE A 260 -24.44 -17.68 -37.33
N THR A 261 -25.03 -16.71 -38.03
CA THR A 261 -24.82 -15.28 -37.75
C THR A 261 -25.36 -14.89 -36.38
N GLU A 262 -26.59 -15.28 -36.05
CA GLU A 262 -27.23 -15.02 -34.76
C GLU A 262 -26.44 -15.65 -33.60
N ARG A 263 -25.93 -16.88 -33.79
CA ARG A 263 -25.09 -17.56 -32.78
C ARG A 263 -23.74 -16.90 -32.62
N LEU A 264 -23.11 -16.43 -33.69
CA LEU A 264 -21.87 -15.67 -33.61
C LEU A 264 -22.07 -14.33 -32.90
N GLU A 265 -23.20 -13.65 -33.10
CA GLU A 265 -23.57 -12.47 -32.31
C GLU A 265 -23.77 -12.82 -30.83
N LYS A 266 -24.42 -13.95 -30.54
CA LYS A 266 -24.57 -14.44 -29.16
C LYS A 266 -23.23 -14.79 -28.51
N CYS A 267 -22.27 -15.34 -29.25
CA CYS A 267 -20.90 -15.53 -28.77
C CYS A 267 -20.24 -14.21 -28.40
N ARG A 268 -20.40 -13.16 -29.22
CA ARG A 268 -19.90 -11.81 -28.90
C ARG A 268 -20.52 -11.24 -27.63
N MET A 269 -21.80 -11.54 -27.35
CA MET A 269 -22.41 -11.15 -26.08
C MET A 269 -21.80 -11.85 -24.86
N TYR A 270 -21.14 -13.00 -25.06
CA TYR A 270 -20.36 -13.68 -24.04
C TYR A 270 -18.88 -13.27 -24.04
N GLU A 271 -18.47 -12.27 -24.79
CA GLU A 271 -17.12 -11.74 -24.68
C GLU A 271 -16.94 -11.04 -23.32
N VAL A 272 -15.92 -11.45 -22.56
CA VAL A 272 -15.63 -10.87 -21.25
C VAL A 272 -14.79 -9.63 -21.44
N VAL A 273 -15.25 -8.49 -20.92
CA VAL A 273 -14.46 -7.26 -20.86
C VAL A 273 -13.80 -7.18 -19.49
N LEU A 274 -12.46 -7.14 -19.48
CA LEU A 274 -11.66 -6.85 -18.30
C LEU A 274 -11.26 -5.37 -18.32
N ASP A 275 -11.61 -4.62 -17.27
CA ASP A 275 -11.21 -3.22 -17.12
C ASP A 275 -9.73 -3.12 -16.71
N GLU A 276 -8.98 -2.28 -17.42
CA GLU A 276 -7.58 -1.97 -17.12
C GLU A 276 -7.43 -1.29 -15.75
N ASN A 277 -8.43 -0.51 -15.31
CA ASN A 277 -8.42 0.13 -13.99
C ASN A 277 -8.44 -0.90 -12.86
N ASP A 278 -9.26 -1.95 -12.99
CA ASP A 278 -9.31 -3.03 -12.01
C ASP A 278 -8.00 -3.83 -12.00
N LEU A 279 -7.44 -4.11 -13.17
CA LEU A 279 -6.17 -4.80 -13.29
C LEU A 279 -5.04 -4.01 -12.61
N THR A 280 -5.00 -2.70 -12.82
CA THR A 280 -4.03 -1.78 -12.20
C THR A 280 -4.23 -1.73 -10.69
N ARG A 281 -5.48 -1.60 -10.22
CA ARG A 281 -5.83 -1.59 -8.79
C ARG A 281 -5.41 -2.88 -8.07
N TRP A 282 -5.62 -4.04 -8.70
CA TRP A 282 -5.17 -5.31 -8.15
C TRP A 282 -3.65 -5.43 -8.18
N LEU A 283 -2.99 -4.99 -9.26
CA LEU A 283 -1.54 -4.97 -9.37
C LEU A 283 -0.90 -4.10 -8.28
N ASP A 284 -1.40 -2.89 -8.05
CA ASP A 284 -1.02 -2.02 -6.93
C ASP A 284 -1.08 -2.75 -5.59
N THR A 285 -2.24 -3.33 -5.31
CA THR A 285 -2.50 -4.02 -4.04
C THR A 285 -1.53 -5.20 -3.81
N ILE A 286 -1.25 -5.99 -4.85
CA ILE A 286 -0.34 -7.14 -4.76
C ILE A 286 1.13 -6.69 -4.65
N VAL A 287 1.51 -5.61 -5.32
CA VAL A 287 2.87 -5.05 -5.26
C VAL A 287 3.13 -4.49 -3.86
N GLU A 288 2.25 -3.65 -3.34
CA GLU A 288 2.35 -3.10 -1.98
C GLU A 288 2.41 -4.19 -0.92
N ALA A 289 1.48 -5.15 -0.99
CA ALA A 289 1.46 -6.32 -0.11
C ALA A 289 2.75 -7.14 -0.20
N SER A 290 3.38 -7.23 -1.37
CA SER A 290 4.65 -7.95 -1.53
C SER A 290 5.86 -7.19 -0.99
N LEU A 291 5.79 -5.86 -0.93
CA LEU A 291 6.83 -5.02 -0.33
C LEU A 291 6.74 -5.00 1.20
N SER A 292 5.57 -5.29 1.78
CA SER A 292 5.44 -5.49 3.23
C SER A 292 6.14 -6.76 3.71
N LYS A 293 7.07 -6.60 4.65
CA LYS A 293 7.74 -7.72 5.32
C LYS A 293 6.75 -8.58 6.11
N PHE A 294 5.74 -7.96 6.71
CA PHE A 294 4.71 -8.65 7.47
C PHE A 294 3.90 -9.58 6.57
N VAL A 295 3.36 -9.07 5.46
CA VAL A 295 2.52 -9.85 4.55
C VAL A 295 3.33 -10.94 3.85
N SER A 296 4.53 -10.61 3.35
CA SER A 296 5.42 -11.59 2.70
C SER A 296 5.86 -12.74 3.61
N THR A 297 5.90 -12.53 4.93
CA THR A 297 6.25 -13.56 5.91
C THR A 297 5.01 -14.31 6.43
N LYS A 298 4.00 -13.58 6.94
CA LYS A 298 2.85 -14.15 7.65
C LYS A 298 1.76 -14.67 6.71
N ALA A 299 1.61 -14.07 5.53
CA ALA A 299 0.55 -14.38 4.57
C ALA A 299 1.12 -14.88 3.23
N LYS A 300 2.32 -15.46 3.24
CA LYS A 300 3.05 -15.90 2.03
C LYS A 300 2.21 -16.78 1.10
N LYS A 301 1.44 -17.72 1.65
CA LYS A 301 0.59 -18.62 0.87
C LYS A 301 -0.50 -17.84 0.12
N SER A 302 -1.29 -17.05 0.85
CA SER A 302 -2.35 -16.22 0.28
C SER A 302 -1.81 -15.17 -0.70
N LEU A 303 -0.63 -14.60 -0.42
CA LEU A 303 0.04 -13.70 -1.35
C LEU A 303 0.40 -14.40 -2.67
N ASN A 304 0.90 -15.64 -2.62
CA ASN A 304 1.20 -16.41 -3.82
C ASN A 304 -0.06 -16.80 -4.60
N GLU A 305 -1.14 -17.20 -3.91
CA GLU A 305 -2.45 -17.47 -4.53
C GLU A 305 -3.00 -16.23 -5.24
N SER A 306 -2.87 -15.06 -4.60
CA SER A 306 -3.28 -13.78 -5.18
C SER A 306 -2.45 -13.39 -6.40
N LYS A 307 -1.13 -13.62 -6.35
CA LYS A 307 -0.23 -13.43 -7.51
C LYS A 307 -0.61 -14.32 -8.68
N ASN A 308 -0.94 -15.58 -8.43
CA ASN A 308 -1.37 -16.51 -9.47
C ASN A 308 -2.71 -16.07 -10.09
N SER A 309 -3.64 -15.57 -9.27
CA SER A 309 -4.93 -15.06 -9.74
C SER A 309 -4.75 -13.81 -10.61
N LEU A 310 -3.95 -12.84 -10.13
CA LEU A 310 -3.58 -11.66 -10.90
C LEU A 310 -2.94 -12.06 -12.23
N TYR A 311 -2.01 -13.02 -12.20
CA TYR A 311 -1.35 -13.52 -13.39
C TYR A 311 -2.35 -14.04 -14.44
N LEU A 312 -3.30 -14.89 -14.02
CA LEU A 312 -4.32 -15.44 -14.93
C LEU A 312 -5.17 -14.33 -15.56
N LEU A 313 -5.53 -13.32 -14.77
CA LEU A 313 -6.30 -12.17 -15.25
C LEU A 313 -5.50 -11.29 -16.22
N MET A 314 -4.23 -11.02 -15.93
CA MET A 314 -3.34 -10.30 -16.85
C MET A 314 -3.17 -11.06 -18.16
N GLN A 315 -2.95 -12.37 -18.10
CA GLN A 315 -2.87 -13.20 -19.29
C GLN A 315 -4.17 -13.10 -20.11
N ARG A 316 -5.33 -13.20 -19.45
CA ARG A 316 -6.62 -13.11 -20.12
C ARG A 316 -6.87 -11.74 -20.75
N TYR A 317 -6.55 -10.67 -20.04
CA TYR A 317 -6.63 -9.31 -20.58
C TYR A 317 -5.85 -9.19 -21.89
N CYS A 318 -4.66 -9.79 -21.94
CA CYS A 318 -3.80 -9.74 -23.11
C CYS A 318 -4.34 -10.60 -24.26
N GLU A 319 -4.86 -11.79 -23.97
CA GLU A 319 -5.54 -12.64 -24.96
C GLU A 319 -6.71 -11.88 -25.61
N LEU A 320 -7.50 -11.12 -24.82
CA LEU A 320 -8.61 -10.31 -25.34
C LEU A 320 -8.13 -9.15 -26.22
N GLN A 321 -7.06 -8.46 -25.82
CA GLN A 321 -6.45 -7.39 -26.62
C GLN A 321 -5.89 -7.90 -27.95
N GLU A 322 -5.23 -9.07 -27.95
CA GLU A 322 -4.73 -9.73 -29.17
C GLU A 322 -5.86 -10.16 -30.10
N GLN A 323 -6.95 -10.71 -29.54
CA GLN A 323 -8.15 -11.07 -30.31
C GLN A 323 -8.80 -9.84 -30.92
N GLY A 324 -8.98 -8.76 -30.16
CA GLY A 324 -9.51 -7.49 -30.66
C GLY A 324 -8.64 -6.90 -31.77
N ALA A 325 -7.33 -6.84 -31.57
CA ALA A 325 -6.39 -6.36 -32.59
C ALA A 325 -6.40 -7.23 -33.85
N SER A 326 -6.47 -8.55 -33.71
CA SER A 326 -6.57 -9.49 -34.84
C SER A 326 -7.87 -9.30 -35.62
N GLN A 327 -8.99 -9.07 -34.94
CA GLN A 327 -10.27 -8.77 -35.60
C GLN A 327 -10.22 -7.45 -36.38
N ILE A 328 -9.57 -6.42 -35.84
CA ILE A 328 -9.38 -5.12 -36.51
C ILE A 328 -8.45 -5.28 -37.72
N ALA A 329 -7.34 -6.02 -37.59
CA ALA A 329 -6.39 -6.25 -38.66
C ALA A 329 -6.95 -7.12 -39.80
N GLN A 330 -7.83 -8.07 -39.47
CA GLN A 330 -8.54 -8.90 -40.45
C GLN A 330 -9.75 -8.20 -41.07
N ASN A 331 -10.12 -7.00 -40.58
CA ASN A 331 -11.19 -6.21 -41.17
C ASN A 331 -10.64 -5.43 -42.39
N PRO A 332 -11.02 -5.80 -43.62
CA PRO A 332 -10.52 -5.16 -44.84
C PRO A 332 -10.98 -3.70 -45.00
N PHE A 333 -11.85 -3.20 -44.11
CA PHE A 333 -12.33 -1.82 -44.08
C PHE A 333 -11.71 -0.97 -42.96
N SER A 334 -10.83 -1.55 -42.13
CA SER A 334 -10.08 -0.81 -41.13
C SER A 334 -9.03 0.07 -41.83
N GLN A 335 -9.03 1.37 -41.54
CA GLN A 335 -8.00 2.31 -42.02
C GLN A 335 -6.69 2.22 -41.23
N VAL A 336 -6.61 1.34 -40.23
CA VAL A 336 -5.42 1.12 -39.40
C VAL A 336 -4.49 0.15 -40.14
N ASP A 337 -3.23 0.55 -40.34
CA ASP A 337 -2.22 -0.30 -40.97
C ASP A 337 -2.11 -1.62 -40.18
N PRO A 338 -2.26 -2.81 -40.81
CA PRO A 338 -2.13 -4.10 -40.15
C PRO A 338 -0.81 -4.25 -39.37
N LYS A 339 0.25 -3.55 -39.76
CA LYS A 339 1.52 -3.52 -39.02
C LYS A 339 1.43 -2.78 -37.69
N ASP A 340 0.64 -1.71 -37.60
CA ASP A 340 0.39 -0.99 -36.34
C ASP A 340 -0.54 -1.80 -35.42
N ALA A 341 -1.49 -2.54 -36.00
CA ALA A 341 -2.33 -3.49 -35.27
C ALA A 341 -1.55 -4.73 -34.78
N ILE A 342 -0.52 -5.17 -35.51
CA ILE A 342 0.40 -6.24 -35.09
C ILE A 342 1.41 -5.72 -34.05
N THR A 343 1.78 -4.44 -34.06
CA THR A 343 2.64 -3.85 -33.01
C THR A 343 1.94 -3.80 -31.65
N PHE A 344 0.60 -3.90 -31.64
CA PHE A 344 -0.23 -4.14 -30.45
C PHE A 344 0.01 -5.52 -29.77
N LEU A 345 0.75 -6.47 -30.39
CA LEU A 345 1.02 -7.82 -29.86
C LEU A 345 2.08 -7.89 -28.73
N ILE A 346 2.64 -6.77 -28.23
CA ILE A 346 3.65 -6.76 -27.14
C ILE A 346 3.13 -6.05 -25.87
N LYS A 347 1.81 -6.04 -25.65
CA LYS A 347 1.21 -5.18 -24.62
C LYS A 347 1.23 -5.70 -23.19
N SER A 348 1.34 -7.01 -22.96
CA SER A 348 1.33 -7.57 -21.61
C SER A 348 2.58 -7.20 -20.81
N GLU A 349 3.74 -7.40 -21.44
CA GLU A 349 5.03 -7.05 -20.90
C GLU A 349 5.23 -5.54 -20.90
N GLU A 350 4.79 -4.81 -21.93
CA GLU A 350 4.86 -3.34 -21.96
C GLU A 350 3.99 -2.69 -20.88
N PHE A 351 2.77 -3.17 -20.64
CA PHE A 351 1.92 -2.72 -19.53
C PHE A 351 2.60 -2.92 -18.17
N ILE A 352 3.17 -4.11 -17.92
CA ILE A 352 3.94 -4.39 -16.70
C ILE A 352 5.14 -3.47 -16.58
N LEU A 353 5.91 -3.32 -17.66
CA LEU A 353 7.12 -2.50 -17.67
C LEU A 353 6.81 -1.02 -17.47
N MET A 354 5.74 -0.50 -18.07
CA MET A 354 5.24 0.85 -17.85
C MET A 354 4.83 1.06 -16.40
N TYR A 355 4.01 0.16 -15.86
CA TYR A 355 3.60 0.21 -14.46
C TYR A 355 4.80 0.20 -13.50
N PHE A 356 5.76 -0.71 -13.67
CA PHE A 356 6.95 -0.78 -12.80
C PHE A 356 7.89 0.42 -13.00
N ARG A 357 7.89 1.05 -14.19
CA ARG A 357 8.63 2.29 -14.43
C ARG A 357 8.01 3.45 -13.66
N GLU A 358 6.68 3.59 -13.69
CA GLU A 358 5.94 4.60 -12.95
C GLU A 358 6.08 4.40 -11.44
N LYS A 359 5.92 3.17 -10.94
CA LYS A 359 6.16 2.84 -9.53
C LYS A 359 7.60 3.06 -9.08
N ARG A 360 8.58 2.85 -9.97
CA ARG A 360 9.98 3.21 -9.67
C ARG A 360 10.15 4.72 -9.55
N ALA A 361 9.50 5.51 -10.40
CA ALA A 361 9.55 6.96 -10.31
C ALA A 361 8.92 7.45 -9.00
N GLU A 362 7.77 6.90 -8.62
CA GLU A 362 7.10 7.18 -7.34
C GLU A 362 8.00 6.83 -6.14
N LEU A 363 8.58 5.63 -6.12
CA LEU A 363 9.48 5.19 -5.04
C LEU A 363 10.82 5.93 -5.03
N SER A 364 11.27 6.50 -6.15
CA SER A 364 12.53 7.26 -6.21
C SER A 364 12.46 8.61 -5.49
N LEU A 365 11.25 9.09 -5.18
CA LEU A 365 11.04 10.25 -4.32
C LEU A 365 11.33 9.95 -2.85
N TRP A 366 11.47 8.68 -2.49
CA TRP A 366 11.77 8.25 -1.13
C TRP A 366 13.27 8.36 -0.88
N VAL A 367 13.64 8.86 0.30
CA VAL A 367 15.04 9.06 0.68
C VAL A 367 15.49 7.93 1.63
N GLY A 368 16.75 7.50 1.49
CA GLY A 368 17.42 6.67 2.50
C GLY A 368 17.40 5.17 2.26
N SER A 369 17.84 4.43 3.28
CA SER A 369 18.03 2.97 3.25
C SER A 369 16.71 2.19 3.05
N ALA A 370 15.59 2.75 3.51
CA ALA A 370 14.25 2.22 3.31
C ALA A 370 13.80 2.27 1.83
N ALA A 371 14.15 3.35 1.12
CA ALA A 371 13.89 3.49 -0.31
C ALA A 371 14.69 2.45 -1.11
N ASP A 372 15.98 2.27 -0.79
CA ASP A 372 16.84 1.28 -1.44
C ASP A 372 16.32 -0.15 -1.27
N MET A 373 15.84 -0.50 -0.07
CA MET A 373 15.24 -1.82 0.18
C MET A 373 13.96 -2.02 -0.64
N ARG A 374 13.06 -1.03 -0.68
CA ARG A 374 11.83 -1.12 -1.49
C ARG A 374 12.12 -1.17 -2.99
N LEU A 375 13.08 -0.39 -3.50
CA LEU A 375 13.50 -0.42 -4.90
C LEU A 375 14.13 -1.76 -5.30
N LYS A 376 14.98 -2.35 -4.45
CA LYS A 376 15.53 -3.70 -4.66
C LYS A 376 14.42 -4.76 -4.66
N GLY A 377 13.47 -4.65 -3.73
CA GLY A 377 12.28 -5.50 -3.66
C GLY A 377 11.44 -5.41 -4.93
N LEU A 378 11.17 -4.18 -5.40
CA LEU A 378 10.41 -3.90 -6.62
C LEU A 378 11.08 -4.50 -7.86
N LYS A 379 12.40 -4.31 -8.02
CA LYS A 379 13.17 -4.92 -9.12
C LYS A 379 13.17 -6.45 -9.09
N SER A 380 13.15 -7.05 -7.89
CA SER A 380 13.03 -8.51 -7.75
C SER A 380 11.63 -8.97 -8.17
N LEU A 381 10.60 -8.23 -7.74
CA LEU A 381 9.21 -8.53 -8.02
C LEU A 381 8.89 -8.41 -9.51
N GLU A 382 9.32 -7.33 -10.17
CA GLU A 382 9.22 -7.14 -11.62
C GLU A 382 9.78 -8.34 -12.38
N ARG A 383 11.02 -8.76 -12.05
CA ARG A 383 11.66 -9.92 -12.68
C ARG A 383 10.90 -11.22 -12.43
N ASN A 384 10.39 -11.43 -11.22
CA ASN A 384 9.63 -12.63 -10.89
C ASN A 384 8.29 -12.67 -11.62
N LEU A 385 7.59 -11.53 -11.69
CA LEU A 385 6.29 -11.41 -12.36
C LEU A 385 6.44 -11.63 -13.87
N LEU A 386 7.44 -11.01 -14.50
CA LEU A 386 7.78 -11.25 -15.92
C LEU A 386 8.18 -12.71 -16.18
N LYS A 387 8.93 -13.33 -15.26
CA LYS A 387 9.35 -14.73 -15.39
C LYS A 387 8.15 -15.69 -15.33
N GLU A 388 7.27 -15.52 -14.37
CA GLU A 388 6.04 -16.33 -14.28
C GLU A 388 5.12 -16.08 -15.47
N LEU A 389 5.03 -14.84 -15.95
CA LEU A 389 4.26 -14.52 -17.14
C LEU A 389 4.75 -15.25 -18.39
N ARG A 390 6.07 -15.21 -18.63
CA ARG A 390 6.70 -15.91 -19.74
C ARG A 390 6.58 -17.43 -19.62
N LYS A 391 6.66 -17.99 -18.40
CA LYS A 391 6.54 -19.44 -18.15
C LYS A 391 5.17 -19.96 -18.54
N ASN A 392 4.12 -19.27 -18.14
CA ASN A 392 2.74 -19.67 -18.42
C ASN A 392 2.33 -19.36 -19.87
N TYR A 393 2.95 -18.37 -20.53
CA TYR A 393 2.80 -18.17 -21.98
C TYR A 393 3.31 -19.36 -22.80
N ARG A 394 4.42 -19.98 -22.37
CA ARG A 394 5.02 -21.15 -23.05
C ARG A 394 4.24 -22.45 -22.85
N LEU A 395 3.31 -22.52 -21.89
CA LEU A 395 2.52 -23.72 -21.62
C LEU A 395 1.26 -23.84 -22.49
N LYS A 396 0.90 -22.78 -23.24
CA LYS A 396 -0.29 -22.76 -24.14
C LYS A 396 0.03 -22.81 -25.65
N ARG A 397 1.31 -22.77 -26.04
CA ARG A 397 1.77 -23.12 -27.40
C ARG A 397 2.24 -24.56 -27.39
#